data_AF-A0AAU3IFG2-F1
#
_entry.id   AF-A0AAU3IFG2-F1
#
_cell.length_a   1.000
_cell.length_b   1.000
_cell.length_c   1.000
_cell.angle_alpha   90.00
_cell.angle_beta   90.00
_cell.angle_gamma   90.00
#
_symmetry.space_group_name_H-M   'P 1'
#
loop_
_entity.id
_entity.type
_entity.pdbx_description
1 polymer ?
#
loop_
_entity_poly.entity_id
_entity_poly.type
_entity_poly.pdbx_seq_one_letter_code
_entity_poly.pdbx_strand_id
1 'polypeptide(L)'
;MTGCTSGGGAADDSRSPSQSQSPSDSGTGVPNVGPVLAVKIDNAPDARPQTGLDAADVVYAEQVEGGLSRLMAVFASTLPDSVGPVRSARESDLELLGQFHEPTLAFSGAQHKLLPLIDDAPLDPEPAGRVPDAWYRGTGKAAPHNLYLRPRRLMDSAPGDAALTTGFRFGAAPKGGTPEASRTVRFPSARFTFTWSADRERWLVAMDGTPTVTTDGTSVAPATVVIQYVKVRASRYHDFLGNNTPFTESVGSGTAQVLRDGRAFDANWTRPEAADGTRFTSPDGTPMNFAPGQVWVVLAKA
;
A
#
# COMPACT_ATOMS: atom_id res chain seq x y z
N MET A 1 87.84 9.85 17.70
CA MET A 1 86.99 8.70 17.36
C MET A 1 85.56 9.03 17.81
N THR A 2 84.67 9.18 16.82
CA THR A 2 83.31 8.59 16.76
C THR A 2 82.58 8.27 18.08
N GLY A 3 81.35 8.70 18.34
CA GLY A 3 80.35 9.32 17.47
C GLY A 3 79.09 9.75 18.22
N CYS A 4 78.28 10.53 17.50
CA CYS A 4 77.03 11.16 17.92
C CYS A 4 75.88 10.16 18.14
N THR A 5 74.91 10.52 18.97
CA THR A 5 73.49 10.46 18.57
C THR A 5 72.65 11.43 19.41
N SER A 6 71.80 12.13 18.70
CA SER A 6 70.95 13.25 19.06
C SER A 6 69.69 12.83 19.82
N GLY A 7 69.37 13.50 20.93
CA GLY A 7 68.05 13.51 21.55
C GLY A 7 67.65 14.96 21.82
N GLY A 8 66.84 15.54 20.94
CA GLY A 8 66.33 16.90 21.06
C GLY A 8 64.87 16.91 21.51
N GLY A 9 64.51 17.97 22.25
CA GLY A 9 63.16 18.53 22.26
C GLY A 9 62.38 18.36 23.56
N ALA A 10 62.54 19.32 24.46
CA ALA A 10 61.52 19.70 25.44
C ALA A 10 60.47 20.60 24.76
N ALA A 11 59.18 20.36 25.01
CA ALA A 11 58.12 21.38 25.02
C ALA A 11 56.81 20.77 25.53
N ASP A 12 56.45 21.15 26.77
CA ASP A 12 55.06 21.18 27.22
C ASP A 12 54.28 22.16 26.33
N ASP A 13 53.19 21.71 25.72
CA ASP A 13 52.19 22.59 25.13
C ASP A 13 50.79 22.03 25.42
N SER A 14 50.17 22.60 26.45
CA SER A 14 48.76 22.48 26.76
C SER A 14 47.97 23.28 25.71
N ARG A 15 47.40 22.58 24.72
CA ARG A 15 46.40 23.15 23.81
C ARG A 15 45.16 22.25 23.78
N SER A 16 44.08 22.79 24.34
CA SER A 16 42.72 22.28 24.19
C SER A 16 42.35 22.23 22.71
N PRO A 17 41.78 21.13 22.18
CA PRO A 17 41.22 21.14 20.84
C PRO A 17 39.91 21.94 20.85
N SER A 18 39.94 23.09 20.18
CA SER A 18 38.75 23.80 19.72
C SER A 18 37.90 22.80 18.91
N GLN A 19 36.71 22.45 19.42
CA GLN A 19 35.73 21.70 18.66
C GLN A 19 35.23 22.61 17.53
N SER A 20 35.74 22.37 16.33
CA SER A 20 35.15 22.86 15.08
C SER A 20 33.75 22.29 14.96
N GLN A 21 32.75 23.09 15.34
CA GLN A 21 31.35 22.84 15.00
C GLN A 21 31.24 22.77 13.49
N SER A 22 30.97 21.57 12.98
CA SER A 22 30.59 21.40 11.58
C SER A 22 29.16 21.92 11.42
N PRO A 23 28.83 22.57 10.28
CA PRO A 23 27.54 23.22 10.10
C PRO A 23 26.43 22.19 10.17
N SER A 24 25.40 22.50 10.97
CA SER A 24 24.13 21.78 11.00
C SER A 24 23.61 21.62 9.57
N ASP A 25 23.52 20.36 9.14
CA ASP A 25 22.85 19.99 7.92
C ASP A 25 21.39 20.42 8.03
N SER A 26 21.06 21.49 7.32
CA SER A 26 19.68 21.98 7.16
C SER A 26 19.03 21.19 6.03
N GLY A 27 19.05 19.87 6.16
CA GLY A 27 18.15 18.99 5.45
C GLY A 27 16.76 19.25 6.01
N THR A 28 15.81 19.62 5.15
CA THR A 28 14.39 19.63 5.46
C THR A 28 14.02 18.27 6.03
N GLY A 29 13.94 18.17 7.36
CA GLY A 29 13.58 16.95 8.05
C GLY A 29 12.19 16.53 7.60
N VAL A 30 12.12 15.53 6.73
CA VAL A 30 10.94 14.68 6.69
C VAL A 30 10.81 14.19 8.14
N PRO A 31 9.68 14.41 8.82
CA PRO A 31 9.48 13.85 10.14
C PRO A 31 9.82 12.36 10.05
N ASN A 32 10.49 11.80 11.06
CA ASN A 32 10.72 10.36 11.12
C ASN A 32 9.35 9.68 11.33
N VAL A 33 8.56 9.58 10.27
CA VAL A 33 7.26 8.93 10.26
C VAL A 33 7.56 7.45 10.14
N GLY A 34 7.05 6.65 11.08
CA GLY A 34 7.21 5.20 11.02
C GLY A 34 6.65 4.62 9.71
N PRO A 35 6.98 3.35 9.39
CA PRO A 35 6.53 2.74 8.15
C PRO A 35 5.01 2.48 8.18
N VAL A 36 4.38 2.47 7.00
CA VAL A 36 3.00 1.99 6.89
C VAL A 36 2.97 0.47 7.03
N LEU A 37 1.85 -0.07 7.53
CA LEU A 37 1.58 -1.50 7.46
C LEU A 37 0.79 -1.79 6.18
N ALA A 38 1.37 -2.57 5.27
CA ALA A 38 0.71 -3.08 4.08
C ALA A 38 0.40 -4.57 4.26
N VAL A 39 -0.88 -4.95 4.23
CA VAL A 39 -1.31 -6.34 4.42
C VAL A 39 -1.90 -6.89 3.12
N LYS A 40 -1.36 -8.03 2.67
CA LYS A 40 -1.91 -8.72 1.52
C LYS A 40 -3.14 -9.53 1.90
N ILE A 41 -4.31 -9.16 1.39
CA ILE A 41 -5.60 -9.72 1.81
C ILE A 41 -6.20 -10.61 0.71
N ASP A 42 -6.72 -11.75 1.14
CA ASP A 42 -7.50 -12.66 0.31
C ASP A 42 -8.79 -11.98 -0.17
N ASN A 43 -9.15 -12.25 -1.42
CA ASN A 43 -10.41 -11.78 -1.97
C ASN A 43 -11.13 -12.86 -2.80
N ALA A 44 -10.77 -14.14 -2.62
CA ALA A 44 -11.60 -15.24 -3.09
C ALA A 44 -12.98 -15.23 -2.40
N PRO A 45 -14.05 -15.74 -3.04
CA PRO A 45 -15.39 -15.76 -2.45
C PRO A 45 -15.43 -16.35 -1.03
N ASP A 46 -14.76 -17.48 -0.79
CA ASP A 46 -14.72 -18.16 0.50
C ASP A 46 -13.98 -17.38 1.60
N ALA A 47 -13.17 -16.40 1.20
CA ALA A 47 -12.42 -15.55 2.12
C ALA A 47 -13.22 -14.34 2.62
N ARG A 48 -14.36 -14.04 1.99
CA ARG A 48 -15.22 -12.90 2.35
C ARG A 48 -16.26 -13.29 3.41
N PRO A 49 -16.73 -12.36 4.26
CA PRO A 49 -16.22 -11.01 4.44
C PRO A 49 -14.81 -10.97 5.07
N GLN A 50 -14.06 -9.91 4.77
CA GLN A 50 -12.75 -9.62 5.38
C GLN A 50 -12.90 -9.05 6.80
N THR A 51 -11.83 -9.07 7.59
CA THR A 51 -11.75 -8.42 8.91
C THR A 51 -10.86 -7.18 8.82
N GLY A 52 -11.27 -6.06 9.42
CA GLY A 52 -10.48 -4.83 9.57
C GLY A 52 -10.19 -4.05 8.28
N LEU A 53 -10.86 -4.39 7.18
CA LEU A 53 -10.65 -3.74 5.87
C LEU A 53 -11.19 -2.30 5.84
N ASP A 54 -12.20 -2.02 6.65
CA ASP A 54 -12.80 -0.69 6.84
C ASP A 54 -11.85 0.32 7.51
N ALA A 55 -10.88 -0.16 8.28
CA ALA A 55 -9.87 0.67 8.96
C ALA A 55 -8.68 1.07 8.06
N ALA A 56 -8.56 0.50 6.85
CA ALA A 56 -7.45 0.82 5.95
C ALA A 56 -7.57 2.26 5.40
N ASP A 57 -6.46 2.97 5.27
CA ASP A 57 -6.43 4.29 4.64
C ASP A 57 -6.51 4.16 3.12
N VAL A 58 -5.82 3.16 2.57
CA VAL A 58 -5.82 2.86 1.14
C VAL A 58 -6.02 1.37 0.92
N VAL A 59 -6.89 1.02 -0.01
CA VAL A 59 -7.06 -0.36 -0.49
C VAL A 59 -6.78 -0.41 -1.98
N TYR A 60 -5.74 -1.13 -2.38
CA TYR A 60 -5.50 -1.44 -3.79
C TYR A 60 -6.14 -2.78 -4.14
N ALA A 61 -6.92 -2.83 -5.22
CA ALA A 61 -7.44 -4.05 -5.80
C ALA A 61 -6.68 -4.37 -7.10
N GLU A 62 -6.04 -5.55 -7.14
CA GLU A 62 -5.26 -6.00 -8.29
C GLU A 62 -5.71 -7.37 -8.79
N GLN A 63 -5.46 -7.63 -10.08
CA GLN A 63 -5.68 -8.95 -10.67
C GLN A 63 -4.65 -9.94 -10.13
N VAL A 64 -5.09 -11.18 -9.88
CA VAL A 64 -4.20 -12.30 -9.58
C VAL A 64 -4.51 -13.50 -10.47
N GLU A 65 -3.99 -14.68 -10.13
CA GLU A 65 -4.13 -15.91 -10.90
C GLU A 65 -5.59 -16.26 -11.19
N GLY A 66 -5.84 -16.85 -12.37
CA GLY A 66 -7.19 -17.25 -12.79
C GLY A 66 -8.15 -16.08 -13.02
N GLY A 67 -7.66 -14.83 -13.04
CA GLY A 67 -8.49 -13.64 -13.22
C GLY A 67 -9.24 -13.19 -11.97
N LEU A 68 -8.95 -13.80 -10.82
CA LEU A 68 -9.43 -13.35 -9.52
C LEU A 68 -8.78 -12.01 -9.14
N SER A 69 -9.17 -11.46 -8.00
CA SER A 69 -8.49 -10.30 -7.40
C SER A 69 -7.91 -10.63 -6.03
N ARG A 70 -6.96 -9.81 -5.59
CA ARG A 70 -6.55 -9.66 -4.18
C ARG A 70 -6.51 -8.20 -3.82
N LEU A 71 -6.54 -7.93 -2.51
CA LEU A 71 -6.45 -6.59 -1.99
C LEU A 71 -5.09 -6.38 -1.31
N MET A 72 -4.53 -5.18 -1.43
CA MET A 72 -3.47 -4.68 -0.56
C MET A 72 -4.08 -3.58 0.31
N ALA A 73 -4.23 -3.85 1.62
CA ALA A 73 -4.74 -2.89 2.58
C ALA A 73 -3.57 -2.19 3.27
N VAL A 74 -3.52 -0.86 3.16
CA VAL A 74 -2.46 -0.02 3.74
C VAL A 74 -3.03 0.73 4.93
N PHE A 75 -2.35 0.62 6.07
CA PHE A 75 -2.70 1.23 7.35
C PHE A 75 -1.59 2.17 7.80
N ALA A 76 -1.96 3.41 8.02
CA ALA A 76 -1.12 4.49 8.50
C ALA A 76 -1.77 5.26 9.65
N SER A 77 -3.08 5.54 9.58
CA SER A 77 -3.80 6.30 10.61
C SER A 77 -4.27 5.41 11.78
N THR A 78 -4.74 4.20 11.47
CA THR A 78 -5.37 3.30 12.43
C THR A 78 -4.92 1.87 12.19
N LEU A 79 -4.50 1.18 13.27
CA LEU A 79 -4.26 -0.26 13.25
C LEU A 79 -5.49 -0.99 13.81
N PRO A 80 -6.18 -1.84 13.03
CA PRO A 80 -7.28 -2.64 13.56
C PRO A 80 -6.74 -3.71 14.51
N ASP A 81 -7.60 -4.23 15.41
CA ASP A 81 -7.22 -5.32 16.33
C ASP A 81 -6.85 -6.60 15.58
N SER A 82 -7.50 -6.83 14.45
CA SER A 82 -7.18 -7.91 13.54
C SER A 82 -7.47 -7.55 12.09
N VAL A 83 -6.72 -8.16 11.17
CA VAL A 83 -6.89 -7.97 9.72
C VAL A 83 -6.65 -9.29 8.97
N GLY A 84 -7.47 -9.55 7.95
CA GLY A 84 -7.36 -10.75 7.12
C GLY A 84 -8.65 -11.12 6.38
N PRO A 85 -8.72 -12.30 5.74
CA PRO A 85 -7.66 -13.32 5.71
C PRO A 85 -6.40 -12.87 4.96
N VAL A 86 -5.22 -13.13 5.50
CA VAL A 86 -3.93 -12.76 4.89
C VAL A 86 -3.54 -13.79 3.82
N ARG A 87 -3.00 -13.31 2.71
CA ARG A 87 -2.61 -14.11 1.55
C ARG A 87 -1.23 -13.82 1.02
N SER A 88 -0.85 -14.61 0.03
CA SER A 88 0.50 -14.60 -0.50
C SER A 88 0.82 -13.33 -1.29
N ALA A 89 2.04 -12.82 -1.11
CA ALA A 89 2.57 -11.71 -1.89
C ALA A 89 2.79 -12.10 -3.37
N ARG A 90 2.84 -11.09 -4.24
CA ARG A 90 3.10 -11.15 -5.68
C ARG A 90 4.22 -10.18 -6.03
N GLU A 91 4.84 -10.39 -7.19
CA GLU A 91 5.88 -9.48 -7.70
C GLU A 91 5.38 -8.04 -7.83
N SER A 92 4.12 -7.84 -8.23
CA SER A 92 3.48 -6.52 -8.32
C SER A 92 3.39 -5.78 -7.00
N ASP A 93 3.31 -6.50 -5.87
CA ASP A 93 3.26 -5.87 -4.55
C ASP A 93 4.54 -5.07 -4.28
N LEU A 94 5.69 -5.52 -4.79
CA LEU A 94 6.98 -4.85 -4.58
C LEU A 94 7.05 -3.51 -5.32
N GLU A 95 6.63 -3.50 -6.60
CA GLU A 95 6.58 -2.25 -7.37
C GLU A 95 5.52 -1.30 -6.82
N LEU A 96 4.36 -1.81 -6.41
CA LEU A 96 3.29 -1.01 -5.83
C LEU A 96 3.74 -0.36 -4.52
N LEU A 97 4.37 -1.12 -3.63
CA LEU A 97 4.74 -0.64 -2.30
C LEU A 97 5.99 0.26 -2.28
N GLY A 98 6.76 0.31 -3.37
CA GLY A 98 7.89 1.22 -3.49
C GLY A 98 7.56 2.69 -3.27
N GLN A 99 6.29 3.10 -3.41
CA GLN A 99 5.85 4.48 -3.17
C GLN A 99 5.84 4.87 -1.68
N PHE A 100 6.00 3.91 -0.78
CA PHE A 100 6.03 4.11 0.67
C PHE A 100 7.47 4.06 1.19
N HIS A 101 7.76 4.83 2.24
CA HIS A 101 9.05 4.77 2.90
C HIS A 101 9.14 3.49 3.75
N GLU A 102 9.96 2.53 3.31
CA GLU A 102 10.26 1.26 3.98
C GLU A 102 9.03 0.55 4.59
N PRO A 103 7.93 0.31 3.84
CA PRO A 103 6.69 -0.22 4.38
C PRO A 103 6.89 -1.62 4.97
N THR A 104 6.13 -1.96 6.03
CA THR A 104 6.04 -3.36 6.48
C THR A 104 5.05 -4.09 5.59
N LEU A 105 5.49 -5.11 4.86
CA LEU A 105 4.63 -5.98 4.04
C LEU A 105 4.29 -7.26 4.79
N ALA A 106 3.05 -7.40 5.25
CA ALA A 106 2.55 -8.60 5.91
C ALA A 106 1.83 -9.55 4.93
N PHE A 107 2.28 -10.81 4.85
CA PHE A 107 1.79 -11.78 3.86
C PHE A 107 1.89 -13.24 4.32
N SER A 108 1.08 -14.13 3.72
CA SER A 108 1.00 -15.53 4.15
C SER A 108 2.08 -16.46 3.58
N GLY A 109 3.09 -15.91 2.90
CA GLY A 109 4.08 -16.63 2.10
C GLY A 109 4.07 -16.21 0.62
N ALA A 110 5.03 -16.65 -0.17
CA ALA A 110 5.13 -16.30 -1.58
C ALA A 110 5.65 -17.48 -2.39
N GLN A 111 5.67 -17.35 -3.72
CA GLN A 111 6.35 -18.33 -4.56
C GLN A 111 7.85 -18.34 -4.21
N HIS A 112 8.46 -19.51 -4.09
CA HIS A 112 9.82 -19.64 -3.52
C HIS A 112 10.90 -18.82 -4.25
N LYS A 113 10.83 -18.69 -5.59
CA LYS A 113 11.77 -17.88 -6.38
C LYS A 113 11.50 -16.37 -6.26
N LEU A 114 10.38 -15.96 -5.67
CA LEU A 114 10.07 -14.56 -5.37
C LEU A 114 10.65 -14.12 -4.03
N LEU A 115 10.86 -15.05 -3.08
CA LEU A 115 11.34 -14.72 -1.73
C LEU A 115 12.63 -13.88 -1.72
N PRO A 116 13.70 -14.20 -2.51
CA PRO A 116 14.89 -13.35 -2.52
C PRO A 116 14.61 -11.91 -2.99
N LEU A 117 13.68 -11.71 -3.93
CA LEU A 117 13.32 -10.35 -4.36
C LEU A 117 12.53 -9.60 -3.31
N ILE A 118 11.72 -10.31 -2.49
CA ILE A 118 11.02 -9.70 -1.36
C ILE A 118 12.03 -9.28 -0.31
N ASP A 119 13.01 -10.13 0.00
CA ASP A 119 14.05 -9.85 1.00
C ASP A 119 15.01 -8.72 0.57
N ASP A 120 15.24 -8.54 -0.75
CA ASP A 120 16.09 -7.48 -1.31
C ASP A 120 15.33 -6.15 -1.58
N ALA A 121 13.99 -6.14 -1.47
CA ALA A 121 13.19 -4.95 -1.75
C ALA A 121 13.30 -3.90 -0.63
N PRO A 122 13.10 -2.60 -0.92
CA PRO A 122 13.15 -1.53 0.09
C PRO A 122 11.87 -1.50 0.95
N LEU A 123 11.60 -2.61 1.64
CA LEU A 123 10.47 -2.82 2.53
C LEU A 123 10.89 -3.76 3.66
N ASP A 124 10.10 -3.81 4.72
CA ASP A 124 10.27 -4.79 5.80
C ASP A 124 9.30 -5.97 5.56
N PRO A 125 9.78 -7.14 5.13
CA PRO A 125 8.89 -8.26 4.88
C PRO A 125 8.47 -8.93 6.19
N GLU A 126 7.18 -9.20 6.35
CA GLU A 126 6.61 -9.92 7.49
C GLU A 126 5.81 -11.15 7.02
N PRO A 127 6.51 -12.26 6.67
CA PRO A 127 5.85 -13.52 6.34
C PRO A 127 5.20 -14.13 7.58
N ALA A 128 4.06 -14.77 7.36
CA ALA A 128 3.32 -15.45 8.42
C ALA A 128 4.18 -16.43 9.22
N GLY A 129 4.14 -16.27 10.55
CA GLY A 129 4.89 -17.08 11.49
C GLY A 129 6.28 -16.55 11.86
N ARG A 130 6.76 -15.45 11.24
CA ARG A 130 8.04 -14.80 11.62
C ARG A 130 7.98 -14.25 13.05
N VAL A 131 7.00 -13.40 13.34
CA VAL A 131 6.75 -12.87 14.69
C VAL A 131 5.74 -13.78 15.43
N PRO A 132 6.11 -14.38 16.57
CA PRO A 132 5.19 -15.14 17.40
C PRO A 132 3.98 -14.31 17.83
N ASP A 133 2.81 -14.95 17.96
CA ASP A 133 1.54 -14.34 18.39
C ASP A 133 0.95 -13.22 17.53
N ALA A 134 1.70 -12.68 16.55
CA ALA A 134 1.18 -11.76 15.55
C ALA A 134 0.16 -12.45 14.62
N TRP A 135 0.30 -13.76 14.42
CA TRP A 135 -0.50 -14.53 13.49
C TRP A 135 -1.41 -15.50 14.22
N TYR A 136 -2.62 -15.70 13.71
CA TYR A 136 -3.51 -16.75 14.19
C TYR A 136 -4.41 -17.29 13.09
N ARG A 137 -4.94 -18.51 13.32
CA ARG A 137 -5.96 -19.09 12.45
C ARG A 137 -7.34 -18.94 13.09
N GLY A 138 -8.25 -18.30 12.38
CA GLY A 138 -9.66 -18.25 12.75
C GLY A 138 -10.36 -19.58 12.50
N THR A 139 -11.44 -19.84 13.23
CA THR A 139 -12.25 -21.06 13.12
C THR A 139 -13.44 -20.90 12.16
N GLY A 140 -13.82 -19.67 11.80
CA GLY A 140 -14.99 -19.39 10.95
C GLY A 140 -14.78 -19.62 9.45
N LYS A 141 -13.55 -19.93 9.00
CA LYS A 141 -13.21 -20.19 7.59
C LYS A 141 -12.27 -21.38 7.50
N ALA A 142 -12.38 -22.16 6.43
CA ALA A 142 -11.45 -23.26 6.15
C ALA A 142 -10.09 -22.72 5.68
N ALA A 143 -9.03 -23.48 5.92
CA ALA A 143 -7.75 -23.20 5.28
C ALA A 143 -7.92 -23.30 3.74
N PRO A 144 -7.30 -22.40 2.96
CA PRO A 144 -6.29 -21.43 3.39
C PRO A 144 -6.85 -20.00 3.61
N HIS A 145 -8.16 -19.84 3.77
CA HIS A 145 -8.87 -18.56 3.91
C HIS A 145 -9.04 -18.11 5.37
N ASN A 146 -8.19 -18.59 6.28
CA ASN A 146 -8.42 -18.43 7.72
C ASN A 146 -7.23 -17.90 8.51
N LEU A 147 -6.19 -17.39 7.85
CA LEU A 147 -5.04 -16.79 8.52
C LEU A 147 -5.28 -15.30 8.73
N TYR A 148 -5.04 -14.79 9.94
CA TYR A 148 -5.23 -13.39 10.31
C TYR A 148 -3.99 -12.84 11.01
N LEU A 149 -3.81 -11.53 10.89
CA LEU A 149 -2.78 -10.75 11.56
C LEU A 149 -3.39 -9.97 12.73
N ARG A 150 -2.59 -9.77 13.78
CA ARG A 150 -2.77 -8.79 14.86
C ARG A 150 -1.75 -7.66 14.65
N PRO A 151 -2.12 -6.56 13.97
CA PRO A 151 -1.20 -5.48 13.62
C PRO A 151 -0.34 -4.97 14.79
N ARG A 152 -0.94 -4.82 15.98
CA ARG A 152 -0.25 -4.36 17.20
C ARG A 152 0.85 -5.27 17.73
N ARG A 153 1.02 -6.47 17.15
CA ARG A 153 2.14 -7.37 17.46
C ARG A 153 3.34 -7.16 16.53
N LEU A 154 3.14 -6.48 15.40
CA LEU A 154 4.23 -6.08 14.51
C LEU A 154 4.66 -4.63 14.78
N MET A 155 3.69 -3.75 15.09
CA MET A 155 3.94 -2.32 15.24
C MET A 155 3.14 -1.76 16.43
N ASP A 156 3.79 -1.05 17.35
CA ASP A 156 3.17 -0.58 18.59
C ASP A 156 2.04 0.45 18.34
N SER A 157 2.22 1.31 17.34
CA SER A 157 1.28 2.36 16.95
C SER A 157 1.24 2.57 15.44
N ALA A 158 0.13 3.11 14.95
CA ALA A 158 0.04 3.57 13.57
C ALA A 158 0.99 4.77 13.36
N PRO A 159 1.69 4.85 12.22
CA PRO A 159 2.68 5.91 11.97
C PRO A 159 2.08 7.30 11.75
N GLY A 160 0.79 7.39 11.45
CA GLY A 160 0.06 8.60 11.08
C GLY A 160 0.05 8.89 9.58
N ASP A 161 -0.84 9.79 9.16
CA ASP A 161 -1.13 10.10 7.75
C ASP A 161 0.09 10.57 6.94
N ALA A 162 1.08 11.16 7.60
CA ALA A 162 2.31 11.61 6.93
C ALA A 162 3.13 10.45 6.33
N ALA A 163 2.88 9.20 6.75
CA ALA A 163 3.50 8.00 6.18
C ALA A 163 2.83 7.57 4.86
N LEU A 164 1.65 8.10 4.52
CA LEU A 164 0.97 7.85 3.25
C LEU A 164 1.59 8.67 2.12
N THR A 165 2.83 8.36 1.75
CA THR A 165 3.60 9.01 0.65
C THR A 165 3.08 8.67 -0.75
N THR A 166 1.82 8.25 -0.86
CA THR A 166 1.09 7.88 -2.08
C THR A 166 1.04 8.95 -3.16
N GLY A 167 1.30 10.22 -2.83
CA GLY A 167 1.11 11.36 -3.73
C GLY A 167 -0.35 11.85 -3.83
N PHE A 168 -1.28 11.22 -3.11
CA PHE A 168 -2.68 11.64 -3.08
C PHE A 168 -2.83 13.00 -2.40
N ARG A 169 -3.77 13.80 -2.89
CA ARG A 169 -4.08 15.13 -2.35
C ARG A 169 -5.52 15.12 -1.87
N PHE A 170 -5.77 15.57 -0.64
CA PHE A 170 -7.11 15.63 -0.09
C PHE A 170 -7.60 17.07 -0.04
N GLY A 171 -8.88 17.29 -0.34
CA GLY A 171 -9.45 18.63 -0.29
C GLY A 171 -10.78 18.77 -1.03
N ALA A 172 -11.12 20.03 -1.31
CA ALA A 172 -12.33 20.39 -2.04
C ALA A 172 -12.39 19.69 -3.39
N ALA A 173 -13.61 19.29 -3.78
CA ALA A 173 -13.86 18.63 -5.05
C ALA A 173 -13.40 19.51 -6.23
N PRO A 174 -12.76 18.93 -7.24
CA PRO A 174 -12.52 19.61 -8.50
C PRO A 174 -13.83 20.10 -9.13
N LYS A 175 -13.77 21.16 -9.92
CA LYS A 175 -14.94 21.61 -10.70
C LYS A 175 -15.31 20.55 -11.75
N GLY A 176 -16.60 20.43 -12.04
CA GLY A 176 -17.11 19.52 -13.09
C GLY A 176 -17.47 18.13 -12.57
N GLY A 177 -16.99 17.09 -13.24
CA GLY A 177 -17.40 15.71 -13.02
C GLY A 177 -18.82 15.42 -13.52
N THR A 178 -19.08 14.16 -13.85
CA THR A 178 -20.39 13.67 -14.29
C THR A 178 -21.10 13.01 -13.11
N PRO A 179 -22.39 13.28 -12.85
CA PRO A 179 -23.14 12.52 -11.84
C PRO A 179 -23.03 11.02 -12.11
N GLU A 180 -22.67 10.26 -11.09
CA GLU A 180 -22.46 8.83 -11.19
C GLU A 180 -23.11 8.16 -9.99
N ALA A 181 -24.11 7.32 -10.24
CA ALA A 181 -24.80 6.59 -9.18
C ALA A 181 -24.10 5.26 -8.88
N SER A 182 -23.52 4.62 -9.91
CA SER A 182 -22.83 3.35 -9.72
C SER A 182 -21.85 3.02 -10.84
N ARG A 183 -20.65 2.58 -10.46
CA ARG A 183 -19.60 2.15 -11.38
C ARG A 183 -19.19 0.71 -11.08
N THR A 184 -19.13 -0.13 -12.11
CA THR A 184 -18.62 -1.50 -11.98
C THR A 184 -17.32 -1.68 -12.78
N VAL A 185 -16.27 -2.15 -12.11
CA VAL A 185 -14.99 -2.55 -12.71
C VAL A 185 -14.92 -4.07 -12.75
N ARG A 186 -14.50 -4.63 -13.88
CA ARG A 186 -14.43 -6.08 -14.09
C ARG A 186 -13.00 -6.54 -14.30
N PHE A 187 -12.65 -7.58 -13.58
CA PHE A 187 -11.55 -8.49 -13.84
C PHE A 187 -12.12 -9.73 -14.56
N PRO A 188 -11.28 -10.62 -15.12
CA PRO A 188 -11.80 -11.78 -15.85
C PRO A 188 -12.72 -12.70 -15.01
N SER A 189 -12.44 -12.83 -13.71
CA SER A 189 -13.18 -13.71 -12.79
C SER A 189 -13.59 -13.00 -11.48
N ALA A 190 -13.58 -11.67 -11.46
CA ALA A 190 -14.04 -10.87 -10.32
C ALA A 190 -14.62 -9.54 -10.78
N ARG A 191 -15.48 -8.92 -9.98
CA ARG A 191 -15.95 -7.55 -10.20
C ARG A 191 -16.10 -6.77 -8.91
N PHE A 192 -15.88 -5.47 -9.00
CA PHE A 192 -16.15 -4.50 -7.94
C PHE A 192 -17.21 -3.53 -8.44
N THR A 193 -18.26 -3.34 -7.67
CA THR A 193 -19.28 -2.34 -7.91
C THR A 193 -19.23 -1.31 -6.78
N PHE A 194 -19.17 -0.05 -7.16
CA PHE A 194 -19.20 1.09 -6.24
C PHE A 194 -20.51 1.81 -6.46
N THR A 195 -21.30 1.97 -5.40
CA THR A 195 -22.60 2.66 -5.47
C THR A 195 -22.59 3.86 -4.54
N TRP A 196 -22.92 5.03 -5.06
CA TRP A 196 -22.95 6.24 -4.23
C TRP A 196 -24.11 6.18 -3.24
N SER A 197 -23.80 6.45 -1.98
CA SER A 197 -24.77 6.63 -0.89
C SER A 197 -24.73 8.10 -0.48
N ALA A 198 -25.79 8.84 -0.84
CA ALA A 198 -25.90 10.27 -0.55
C ALA A 198 -26.08 10.55 0.95
N ASP A 199 -26.72 9.64 1.68
CA ASP A 199 -26.91 9.71 3.12
C ASP A 199 -25.60 9.54 3.91
N ARG A 200 -24.67 8.72 3.41
CA ARG A 200 -23.36 8.50 4.04
C ARG A 200 -22.26 9.37 3.44
N GLU A 201 -22.52 10.00 2.30
CA GLU A 201 -21.52 10.66 1.46
C GLU A 201 -20.32 9.74 1.16
N ARG A 202 -20.60 8.47 0.84
CA ARG A 202 -19.57 7.44 0.56
C ARG A 202 -19.98 6.52 -0.60
N TRP A 203 -18.99 5.84 -1.18
CA TRP A 203 -19.18 4.80 -2.19
C TRP A 203 -19.27 3.44 -1.51
N LEU A 204 -20.45 2.84 -1.45
CA LEU A 204 -20.64 1.47 -0.97
C LEU A 204 -19.98 0.48 -1.92
N VAL A 205 -19.15 -0.42 -1.39
CA VAL A 205 -18.49 -1.47 -2.18
C VAL A 205 -19.36 -2.72 -2.21
N ALA A 206 -19.46 -3.33 -3.39
CA ALA A 206 -19.93 -4.70 -3.55
C ALA A 206 -18.92 -5.51 -4.36
N MET A 207 -18.60 -6.70 -3.90
CA MET A 207 -17.70 -7.63 -4.60
C MET A 207 -18.51 -8.80 -5.15
N ASP A 208 -18.38 -9.04 -6.45
CA ASP A 208 -19.12 -10.07 -7.18
C ASP A 208 -20.65 -9.97 -7.06
N GLY A 209 -21.16 -8.78 -6.75
CA GLY A 209 -22.59 -8.48 -6.58
C GLY A 209 -23.10 -8.63 -5.15
N THR A 210 -22.25 -8.98 -4.20
CA THR A 210 -22.59 -9.00 -2.77
C THR A 210 -22.07 -7.73 -2.10
N PRO A 211 -22.91 -6.96 -1.37
CA PRO A 211 -22.45 -5.82 -0.58
C PRO A 211 -21.32 -6.23 0.37
N THR A 212 -20.23 -5.47 0.36
CA THR A 212 -19.05 -5.76 1.16
C THR A 212 -19.24 -5.18 2.56
N VAL A 213 -19.29 -6.07 3.54
CA VAL A 213 -19.15 -5.76 4.96
C VAL A 213 -17.91 -6.45 5.51
N THR A 214 -17.39 -5.95 6.61
CA THR A 214 -16.40 -6.66 7.42
C THR A 214 -17.06 -7.69 8.34
N THR A 215 -16.26 -8.54 8.99
CA THR A 215 -16.75 -9.63 9.87
C THR A 215 -17.57 -9.15 11.07
N ASP A 216 -17.40 -7.90 11.49
CA ASP A 216 -18.20 -7.23 12.53
C ASP A 216 -19.48 -6.56 11.98
N GLY A 217 -19.72 -6.64 10.67
CA GLY A 217 -20.88 -6.06 10.00
C GLY A 217 -20.69 -4.63 9.50
N THR A 218 -19.52 -4.02 9.68
CA THR A 218 -19.26 -2.66 9.21
C THR A 218 -19.23 -2.61 7.68
N SER A 219 -19.95 -1.66 7.08
CA SER A 219 -19.97 -1.50 5.62
C SER A 219 -18.65 -0.92 5.12
N VAL A 220 -18.04 -1.52 4.10
CA VAL A 220 -16.88 -0.92 3.43
C VAL A 220 -17.36 0.16 2.48
N ALA A 221 -16.99 1.40 2.77
CA ALA A 221 -17.54 2.58 2.10
C ALA A 221 -16.49 3.70 1.94
N PRO A 222 -15.54 3.59 0.98
CA PRO A 222 -14.55 4.63 0.74
C PRO A 222 -15.16 5.97 0.34
N ALA A 223 -14.42 7.04 0.67
CA ALA A 223 -14.76 8.40 0.24
C ALA A 223 -14.38 8.64 -1.23
N THR A 224 -13.29 8.01 -1.68
CA THR A 224 -12.79 8.12 -3.05
C THR A 224 -12.51 6.74 -3.64
N VAL A 225 -12.92 6.53 -4.88
CA VAL A 225 -12.55 5.34 -5.67
C VAL A 225 -11.79 5.79 -6.91
N VAL A 226 -10.64 5.21 -7.16
CA VAL A 226 -9.82 5.45 -8.35
C VAL A 226 -9.84 4.18 -9.19
N ILE A 227 -10.20 4.32 -10.46
CA ILE A 227 -10.04 3.28 -11.47
C ILE A 227 -8.81 3.67 -12.26
N GLN A 228 -7.68 3.08 -11.93
CA GLN A 228 -6.40 3.39 -12.56
C GLN A 228 -6.14 2.38 -13.68
N TYR A 229 -6.13 2.84 -14.93
CA TYR A 229 -5.88 1.98 -16.06
C TYR A 229 -4.38 1.76 -16.22
N VAL A 230 -3.96 0.51 -16.07
CA VAL A 230 -2.57 0.07 -16.02
C VAL A 230 -2.32 -1.07 -17.02
N LYS A 231 -1.06 -1.27 -17.38
CA LYS A 231 -0.66 -2.45 -18.17
C LYS A 231 -0.61 -3.66 -17.25
N VAL A 232 -1.17 -4.77 -17.71
CA VAL A 232 -1.09 -6.06 -17.04
C VAL A 232 -0.48 -7.07 -18.00
N ARG A 233 0.68 -7.60 -17.64
CA ARG A 233 1.42 -8.60 -18.43
C ARG A 233 1.61 -9.90 -17.64
N ALA A 234 2.02 -10.95 -18.31
CA ALA A 234 2.45 -12.16 -17.61
C ALA A 234 3.74 -11.88 -16.82
N SER A 235 3.82 -12.36 -15.58
CA SER A 235 5.10 -12.39 -14.86
C SER A 235 5.88 -13.66 -15.18
N ARG A 236 7.11 -13.77 -14.67
CA ARG A 236 7.87 -15.04 -14.67
C ARG A 236 7.44 -16.01 -13.56
N TYR A 237 6.52 -15.59 -12.69
CA TYR A 237 6.09 -16.32 -11.50
C TYR A 237 4.75 -17.02 -11.71
N HIS A 238 4.54 -18.08 -10.94
CA HIS A 238 3.35 -18.92 -11.00
C HIS A 238 2.88 -19.25 -9.58
N ASP A 239 1.59 -19.52 -9.40
CA ASP A 239 1.07 -20.04 -8.14
C ASP A 239 1.46 -21.53 -7.93
N PHE A 240 0.99 -22.09 -6.82
CA PHE A 240 1.24 -23.49 -6.47
C PHE A 240 0.53 -24.50 -7.38
N LEU A 241 -0.46 -24.05 -8.17
CA LEU A 241 -1.17 -24.85 -9.17
C LEU A 241 -0.56 -24.71 -10.58
N GLY A 242 0.46 -23.87 -10.74
CA GLY A 242 1.12 -23.60 -12.02
C GLY A 242 0.44 -22.53 -12.87
N ASN A 243 -0.52 -21.78 -12.34
CA ASN A 243 -1.11 -20.65 -13.06
C ASN A 243 -0.16 -19.45 -13.05
N ASN A 244 -0.04 -18.73 -14.17
CA ASN A 244 0.77 -17.53 -14.22
C ASN A 244 0.21 -16.45 -13.27
N THR A 245 1.09 -15.87 -12.46
CA THR A 245 0.78 -14.68 -11.67
C THR A 245 0.89 -13.46 -12.57
N PRO A 246 -0.17 -12.66 -12.78
CA PRO A 246 -0.06 -11.43 -13.56
C PRO A 246 0.87 -10.42 -12.86
N PHE A 247 1.58 -9.63 -13.66
CA PHE A 247 2.29 -8.44 -13.22
C PHE A 247 1.51 -7.20 -13.64
N THR A 248 1.00 -6.47 -12.65
CA THR A 248 0.37 -5.16 -12.78
C THR A 248 1.45 -4.07 -12.72
N GLU A 249 1.60 -3.31 -13.80
CA GLU A 249 2.57 -2.20 -13.90
C GLU A 249 1.97 -0.94 -13.27
N SER A 250 2.36 -0.68 -12.03
CA SER A 250 1.99 0.48 -11.22
C SER A 250 2.88 1.70 -11.45
N VAL A 251 4.04 1.53 -12.11
CA VAL A 251 4.93 2.61 -12.57
C VAL A 251 4.63 2.94 -14.04
N GLY A 252 4.62 4.23 -14.35
CA GLY A 252 4.38 4.75 -15.69
C GLY A 252 3.37 5.89 -15.72
N SER A 253 2.51 5.90 -16.73
CA SER A 253 1.43 6.86 -16.85
C SER A 253 0.27 6.29 -17.65
N GLY A 254 -0.90 6.87 -17.48
CA GLY A 254 -2.11 6.46 -18.18
C GLY A 254 -3.32 7.29 -17.79
N THR A 255 -4.49 6.82 -18.19
CA THR A 255 -5.76 7.42 -17.80
C THR A 255 -6.31 6.79 -16.52
N ALA A 256 -7.19 7.51 -15.85
CA ALA A 256 -7.93 7.03 -14.70
C ALA A 256 -9.33 7.65 -14.66
N GLN A 257 -10.22 7.04 -13.89
CA GLN A 257 -11.44 7.70 -13.42
C GLN A 257 -11.40 7.81 -11.90
N VAL A 258 -11.71 8.99 -11.37
CA VAL A 258 -11.83 9.23 -9.94
C VAL A 258 -13.30 9.44 -9.60
N LEU A 259 -13.83 8.61 -8.71
CA LEU A 259 -15.17 8.70 -8.18
C LEU A 259 -15.10 9.33 -6.78
N ARG A 260 -15.79 10.45 -6.59
CA ARG A 260 -15.96 11.12 -5.29
C ARG A 260 -17.22 11.96 -5.31
N ASP A 261 -17.84 12.15 -4.15
CA ASP A 261 -18.99 13.05 -4.00
C ASP A 261 -20.16 12.75 -4.99
N GLY A 262 -20.40 11.47 -5.28
CA GLY A 262 -21.43 11.01 -6.21
C GLY A 262 -21.19 11.37 -7.68
N ARG A 263 -19.94 11.64 -8.04
CA ARG A 263 -19.53 12.02 -9.40
C ARG A 263 -18.32 11.24 -9.87
N ALA A 264 -18.20 11.07 -11.19
CA ALA A 264 -17.03 10.55 -11.86
C ALA A 264 -16.27 11.68 -12.56
N PHE A 265 -14.96 11.71 -12.37
CA PHE A 265 -14.03 12.66 -12.98
C PHE A 265 -13.03 11.88 -13.83
N ASP A 266 -12.88 12.25 -15.10
CA ASP A 266 -11.78 11.77 -15.92
C ASP A 266 -10.46 12.36 -15.38
N ALA A 267 -9.43 11.53 -15.36
CA ALA A 267 -8.12 11.89 -14.85
C ALA A 267 -7.01 11.23 -15.67
N ASN A 268 -5.81 11.78 -15.53
CA ASN A 268 -4.56 11.13 -15.90
C ASN A 268 -3.80 10.78 -14.62
N TRP A 269 -3.01 9.71 -14.67
CA TRP A 269 -2.09 9.35 -13.61
C TRP A 269 -0.66 9.31 -14.13
N THR A 270 0.29 9.66 -13.27
CA THR A 270 1.73 9.49 -13.54
C THR A 270 2.45 9.08 -12.26
N ARG A 271 3.38 8.14 -12.43
CA ARG A 271 4.30 7.65 -11.42
C ARG A 271 5.60 7.27 -12.15
N PRO A 272 6.55 8.22 -12.31
CA PRO A 272 7.75 8.00 -13.10
C PRO A 272 8.63 6.86 -12.59
N GLU A 273 8.82 6.78 -11.26
CA GLU A 273 9.65 5.75 -10.61
C GLU A 273 8.87 4.99 -9.54
N ALA A 274 9.37 3.81 -9.16
CA ALA A 274 8.74 3.03 -8.09
C ALA A 274 8.76 3.78 -6.74
N ALA A 275 9.78 4.59 -6.47
CA ALA A 275 9.86 5.40 -5.25
C ALA A 275 8.87 6.58 -5.22
N ASP A 276 8.29 6.95 -6.36
CA ASP A 276 7.36 8.08 -6.45
C ASP A 276 5.95 7.69 -6.00
N GLY A 277 5.27 8.64 -5.35
CA GLY A 277 3.82 8.62 -5.23
C GLY A 277 3.12 8.79 -6.59
N THR A 278 1.93 8.21 -6.71
CA THR A 278 1.10 8.34 -7.92
C THR A 278 0.37 9.69 -7.91
N ARG A 279 0.66 10.54 -8.91
CA ARG A 279 -0.01 11.82 -9.08
C ARG A 279 -1.20 11.67 -10.01
N PHE A 280 -2.34 12.23 -9.61
CA PHE A 280 -3.54 12.32 -10.44
C PHE A 280 -3.84 13.76 -10.83
N THR A 281 -4.19 13.98 -12.09
CA THR A 281 -4.58 15.29 -12.63
C THR A 281 -5.82 15.16 -13.50
N SER A 282 -6.60 16.22 -13.64
CA SER A 282 -7.62 16.32 -14.70
C SER A 282 -6.96 16.41 -16.10
N PRO A 283 -7.72 16.24 -17.19
CA PRO A 283 -7.20 16.33 -18.56
C PRO A 283 -6.52 17.67 -18.89
N ASP A 284 -6.86 18.74 -18.18
CA ASP A 284 -6.24 20.08 -18.31
C ASP A 284 -4.97 20.26 -17.46
N GLY A 285 -4.54 19.23 -16.71
CA GLY A 285 -3.36 19.25 -15.87
C GLY A 285 -3.58 19.74 -14.43
N THR A 286 -4.80 20.15 -14.07
CA THR A 286 -5.09 20.56 -12.68
C THR A 286 -4.96 19.36 -11.71
N PRO A 287 -4.35 19.53 -10.52
CA PRO A 287 -4.30 18.45 -9.54
C PRO A 287 -5.69 17.91 -9.15
N MET A 288 -5.83 16.60 -9.11
CA MET A 288 -7.06 15.91 -8.73
C MET A 288 -7.08 15.69 -7.21
N ASN A 289 -7.92 16.44 -6.50
CA ASN A 289 -8.12 16.23 -5.07
C ASN A 289 -9.08 15.06 -4.80
N PHE A 290 -8.80 14.30 -3.76
CA PHE A 290 -9.62 13.23 -3.20
C PHE A 290 -10.44 13.74 -2.01
N ALA A 291 -11.56 13.08 -1.75
CA ALA A 291 -12.35 13.33 -0.55
C ALA A 291 -11.64 12.71 0.68
N PRO A 292 -11.58 13.40 1.84
CA PRO A 292 -10.99 12.86 3.05
C PRO A 292 -11.63 11.53 3.49
N GLY A 293 -10.80 10.55 3.81
CA GLY A 293 -11.21 9.19 4.21
C GLY A 293 -10.58 8.11 3.34
N GLN A 294 -11.01 6.86 3.53
CA GLN A 294 -10.46 5.70 2.83
C GLN A 294 -10.53 5.89 1.29
N VAL A 295 -9.43 5.53 0.63
CA VAL A 295 -9.30 5.52 -0.83
C VAL A 295 -9.22 4.09 -1.35
N TRP A 296 -10.03 3.74 -2.32
CA TRP A 296 -9.90 2.49 -3.07
C TRP A 296 -9.26 2.75 -4.43
N VAL A 297 -8.22 2.00 -4.77
CA VAL A 297 -7.59 2.06 -6.10
C VAL A 297 -7.74 0.72 -6.78
N VAL A 298 -8.58 0.65 -7.80
CA VAL A 298 -8.76 -0.52 -8.64
C VAL A 298 -7.81 -0.44 -9.83
N LEU A 299 -6.77 -1.28 -9.81
CA LEU A 299 -5.79 -1.39 -10.89
C LEU A 299 -6.41 -2.21 -12.04
N ALA A 300 -7.06 -1.50 -12.96
CA ALA A 300 -7.79 -2.09 -14.07
C ALA A 300 -6.89 -2.20 -15.30
N LYS A 301 -7.02 -3.28 -16.07
CA LYS A 301 -6.27 -3.43 -17.31
C LYS A 301 -6.72 -2.38 -18.35
N ALA A 302 -5.76 -1.64 -18.91
CA ALA A 302 -5.95 -0.70 -20.03
C ALA A 302 -6.29 -1.39 -21.36
#